data_AF-A0A6I2KTC8-F1
#
_entry.id   AF-A0A6I2KTC8-F1
#
_cell.length_a   1.000
_cell.length_b   1.000
_cell.length_c   1.000
_cell.angle_alpha   90.00
_cell.angle_beta   90.00
_cell.angle_gamma   90.00
#
_symmetry.space_group_name_H-M   'P 1'
#
loop_
_entity.id
_entity.type
_entity.pdbx_description
1 polymer ?
#
loop_
_entity_poly.entity_id
_entity_poly.type
_entity_poly.pdbx_seq_one_letter_code
_entity_poly.pdbx_strand_id
1 'polypeptide(L)'
;MITPTVGRKVWYRPSRSDLTGPLPMAMQGNPDYNPQPLDATVLAVHGDRLVNVLVLDVYGKPFTKTSVTLIQEGDATPKTVDGAEAYGYVEWMPYQAAQAKKHATTAE
;
A
#
# COMPACT_ATOMS: atom_id res chain seq x y z
N MET A 1 -11.15 5.66 10.63
CA MET A 1 -9.73 5.42 10.31
C MET A 1 -9.36 4.04 10.83
N ILE A 2 -8.65 3.23 10.04
CA ILE A 2 -8.29 1.86 10.37
C ILE A 2 -6.87 1.85 10.92
N THR A 3 -6.69 1.45 12.17
CA THR A 3 -5.37 1.29 12.79
C THR A 3 -4.67 0.07 12.21
N PRO A 4 -3.45 0.20 11.64
CA PRO A 4 -2.70 -0.94 11.13
C PRO A 4 -2.21 -1.84 12.26
N THR A 5 -2.17 -3.14 11.98
CA THR A 5 -1.58 -4.16 12.87
C THR A 5 -0.69 -5.10 12.07
N VAL A 6 0.32 -5.69 12.72
CA VAL A 6 1.23 -6.66 12.10
C VAL A 6 0.46 -7.89 11.61
N GLY A 7 0.85 -8.42 10.45
CA GLY A 7 0.22 -9.57 9.81
C GLY A 7 -1.01 -9.25 8.96
N ARG A 8 -1.49 -7.98 8.97
CA ARG A 8 -2.57 -7.56 8.08
C ARG A 8 -2.12 -7.51 6.62
N LYS A 9 -3.01 -7.95 5.75
CA LYS A 9 -2.87 -7.82 4.30
C LYS A 9 -3.28 -6.43 3.84
N VAL A 10 -2.50 -5.85 2.95
CA VAL A 10 -2.76 -4.55 2.29
C VAL A 10 -2.37 -4.67 0.83
N TRP A 11 -2.82 -3.72 0.02
CA TRP A 11 -2.36 -3.56 -1.35
C TRP A 11 -1.17 -2.61 -1.39
N TYR A 12 -0.12 -2.98 -2.12
CA TYR A 12 0.99 -2.10 -2.43
C TYR A 12 0.85 -1.53 -3.84
N ARG A 13 1.05 -0.23 -3.98
CA ARG A 13 1.04 0.52 -5.24
C ARG A 13 2.48 0.93 -5.53
N PRO A 14 3.16 0.25 -6.48
CA PRO A 14 4.54 0.56 -6.81
C PRO A 14 4.68 1.98 -7.36
N SER A 15 5.77 2.64 -7.00
CA SER A 15 6.19 3.87 -7.69
C SER A 15 6.87 3.54 -9.01
N ARG A 16 7.06 4.54 -9.88
CA ARG A 16 7.84 4.36 -11.11
C ARG A 16 9.26 3.85 -10.84
N SER A 17 9.89 4.28 -9.74
CA SER A 17 11.20 3.79 -9.32
C SER A 17 11.22 2.31 -8.95
N ASP A 18 10.13 1.78 -8.41
CA ASP A 18 10.00 0.35 -8.10
C ASP A 18 9.85 -0.49 -9.37
N LEU A 19 9.34 0.10 -10.46
CA LEU A 19 9.08 -0.58 -11.73
C LEU A 19 10.27 -0.53 -12.69
N THR A 20 11.11 0.50 -12.63
CA THR A 20 12.23 0.71 -13.57
C THR A 20 13.61 0.66 -12.92
N GLY A 21 13.67 0.53 -11.59
CA GLY A 21 14.91 0.50 -10.82
C GLY A 21 15.77 -0.75 -11.09
N PRO A 22 16.91 -0.88 -10.37
CA PRO A 22 17.86 -1.98 -10.57
C PRO A 22 17.30 -3.36 -10.22
N LEU A 23 16.28 -3.42 -9.35
CA LEU A 23 15.52 -4.61 -9.02
C LEU A 23 14.04 -4.32 -9.27
N PRO A 24 13.58 -4.35 -10.53
CA PRO A 24 12.22 -3.97 -10.87
C PRO A 24 11.22 -4.99 -10.32
N MET A 25 10.11 -4.48 -9.79
CA MET A 25 8.94 -5.29 -9.44
C MET A 25 8.12 -5.58 -10.70
N ALA A 26 7.69 -6.82 -10.87
CA ALA A 26 6.74 -7.16 -11.93
C ALA A 26 5.29 -6.85 -11.48
N MET A 27 4.52 -6.22 -12.36
CA MET A 27 3.12 -5.88 -12.09
C MET A 27 2.25 -6.26 -13.29
N GLN A 28 1.01 -6.66 -13.02
CA GLN A 28 0.01 -6.92 -14.05
C GLN A 28 -0.76 -5.63 -14.36
N GLY A 29 -1.07 -5.44 -15.64
CA GLY A 29 -1.73 -4.23 -16.13
C GLY A 29 -0.75 -3.10 -16.43
N ASN A 30 -1.29 -1.96 -16.86
CA ASN A 30 -0.45 -0.82 -17.19
C ASN A 30 -0.38 0.17 -16.02
N PRO A 31 0.82 0.62 -15.62
CA PRO A 31 1.02 1.57 -14.53
C PRO A 31 0.21 2.87 -14.64
N ASP A 32 0.01 3.36 -15.87
CA ASP A 32 -0.53 4.69 -16.14
C ASP A 32 -2.06 4.68 -16.31
N TYR A 33 -2.71 3.53 -16.51
CA TYR A 33 -4.17 3.48 -16.79
C TYR A 33 -4.95 2.35 -16.11
N ASN A 34 -4.35 1.20 -15.82
CA ASN A 34 -5.04 0.11 -15.11
C ASN A 34 -4.06 -0.75 -14.30
N PRO A 35 -3.39 -0.18 -13.28
CA PRO A 35 -2.43 -0.92 -12.49
C PRO A 35 -3.14 -1.87 -11.52
N GLN A 36 -2.81 -3.17 -11.58
CA GLN A 36 -3.18 -4.10 -10.52
C GLN A 36 -2.25 -3.87 -9.32
N PRO A 37 -2.79 -3.67 -8.10
CA PRO A 37 -1.94 -3.57 -6.91
C PRO A 37 -1.22 -4.89 -6.64
N LEU A 38 -0.05 -4.78 -6.00
CA LEU A 38 0.70 -5.93 -5.52
C LEU A 38 0.21 -6.38 -4.14
N ASP A 39 0.36 -7.67 -3.86
CA ASP A 39 0.05 -8.23 -2.56
C ASP A 39 1.08 -7.78 -1.53
N ALA A 40 0.64 -7.34 -0.35
CA ALA A 40 1.55 -6.94 0.72
C ALA A 40 1.05 -7.35 2.10
N THR A 41 1.99 -7.59 3.02
CA THR A 41 1.72 -7.91 4.43
C THR A 41 2.45 -6.91 5.32
N VAL A 42 1.76 -6.35 6.30
CA VAL A 42 2.35 -5.47 7.33
C VAL A 42 3.30 -6.26 8.21
N LEU A 43 4.58 -5.87 8.20
CA LEU A 43 5.64 -6.45 9.02
C LEU A 43 5.86 -5.67 10.32
N ALA A 44 5.76 -4.34 10.26
CA ALA A 44 5.92 -3.46 11.42
C ALA A 44 5.05 -2.22 11.28
N VAL A 45 4.66 -1.65 12.42
CA VAL A 45 3.83 -0.44 12.52
C VAL A 45 4.63 0.62 13.27
N HIS A 46 4.82 1.78 12.64
CA HIS A 46 5.48 2.96 13.26
C HIS A 46 4.47 4.02 13.71
N GLY A 47 3.23 3.90 13.25
CA GLY A 47 2.10 4.76 13.60
C GLY A 47 0.92 4.45 12.68
N ASP A 48 -0.15 5.24 12.78
CA ASP A 48 -1.37 4.91 12.05
C ASP A 48 -1.25 4.97 10.52
N ARG A 49 -0.27 5.73 10.02
CA ARG A 49 -0.05 5.98 8.59
C ARG A 49 1.30 5.50 8.06
N LEU A 50 2.12 4.82 8.86
CA LEU A 50 3.48 4.46 8.49
C LEU A 50 3.81 3.03 8.90
N VAL A 51 4.14 2.19 7.92
CA VAL A 51 4.37 0.75 8.12
C VAL A 51 5.57 0.23 7.33
N ASN A 52 6.14 -0.89 7.77
CA ASN A 52 7.00 -1.71 6.92
C ASN A 52 6.19 -2.88 6.37
N VAL A 53 6.44 -3.26 5.11
CA VAL A 53 5.70 -4.32 4.44
C VAL A 53 6.61 -5.29 3.68
N LEU A 54 6.18 -6.54 3.62
CA LEU A 54 6.64 -7.52 2.64
C LEU A 54 5.68 -7.45 1.46
N VAL A 55 6.19 -7.11 0.28
CA VAL A 55 5.45 -7.08 -0.98
C VAL A 55 5.81 -8.34 -1.77
N LEU A 56 4.82 -8.95 -2.41
CA LEU A 56 5.00 -9.99 -3.39
C LEU A 56 4.58 -9.44 -4.76
N ASP A 57 5.48 -9.52 -5.73
CA ASP A 57 5.15 -9.16 -7.09
C ASP A 57 4.29 -10.24 -7.78
N VAL A 58 3.91 -10.03 -9.04
CA VAL A 58 3.01 -10.96 -9.74
C VAL A 58 3.62 -12.35 -10.02
N TYR A 59 4.93 -12.51 -9.84
CA TYR A 59 5.61 -13.80 -9.92
C TYR A 59 5.89 -14.40 -8.52
N GLY A 60 5.45 -13.74 -7.45
CA GLY A 60 5.72 -14.13 -6.07
C GLY A 60 7.12 -13.77 -5.60
N LYS A 61 7.85 -12.90 -6.31
CA LYS A 61 9.16 -12.42 -5.85
C LYS A 61 8.98 -11.46 -4.67
N PRO A 62 9.68 -11.68 -3.55
CA PRO A 62 9.56 -10.85 -2.37
C PRO A 62 10.37 -9.56 -2.46
N PHE A 63 9.78 -8.48 -1.99
CA PHE A 63 10.41 -7.17 -1.82
C PHE A 63 10.06 -6.61 -0.44
N THR A 64 11.04 -6.20 0.34
CA THR A 64 10.79 -5.49 1.59
C THR A 64 10.76 -4.00 1.33
N LYS A 65 9.70 -3.33 1.80
CA LYS A 65 9.59 -1.87 1.76
C LYS A 65 9.41 -1.34 3.18
N THR A 66 10.19 -0.33 3.53
CA THR A 66 10.22 0.27 4.86
C THR A 66 9.64 1.67 4.82
N SER A 67 9.05 2.11 5.93
CA SER A 67 8.51 3.47 6.09
C SER A 67 7.55 3.85 4.96
N VAL A 68 6.66 2.92 4.62
CA VAL A 68 5.66 3.07 3.56
C VAL A 68 4.43 3.75 4.11
N THR A 69 3.97 4.79 3.41
CA THR A 69 2.74 5.50 3.76
C THR A 69 1.53 4.60 3.53
N LEU A 70 0.68 4.49 4.56
CA LEU A 70 -0.63 3.86 4.49
C LEU A 70 -1.72 4.91 4.21
N ILE A 71 -2.14 4.95 2.95
CA ILE A 71 -3.24 5.77 2.45
C ILE A 71 -4.56 5.12 2.83
N GLN A 72 -5.50 5.95 3.28
CA GLN A 72 -6.85 5.56 3.60
C GLN A 72 -7.82 6.47 2.84
N GLU A 73 -9.11 6.20 2.97
CA GLU A 73 -10.15 6.96 2.28
C GLU A 73 -10.13 8.43 2.72
N GLY A 74 -10.08 9.34 1.73
CA GLY A 74 -10.02 10.78 1.94
C GLY A 74 -8.63 11.38 1.97
N ASP A 75 -7.57 10.56 1.99
CA ASP A 75 -6.20 11.09 1.93
C ASP A 75 -5.73 11.33 0.51
N ALA A 76 -4.87 12.32 0.34
CA ALA A 76 -4.14 12.52 -0.90
C ALA A 76 -3.06 11.44 -1.05
N THR A 77 -2.82 11.01 -2.29
CA THR A 77 -1.64 10.19 -2.59
C THR A 77 -0.37 10.97 -2.21
N PRO A 78 0.66 10.29 -1.67
CA PRO A 78 1.85 10.99 -1.24
C PRO A 78 2.55 11.58 -2.48
N LYS A 79 2.96 12.84 -2.36
CA LYS A 79 3.74 13.58 -3.36
C LYS A 79 5.07 14.00 -2.77
N THR A 80 6.10 14.08 -3.59
CA THR A 80 7.38 14.70 -3.22
C THR A 80 7.23 16.21 -3.05
N VAL A 81 8.24 16.87 -2.49
CA VAL A 81 8.24 18.32 -2.19
C VAL A 81 8.06 19.18 -3.45
N ASP A 82 8.55 18.69 -4.59
CA ASP A 82 8.41 19.28 -5.93
C ASP A 82 7.09 18.90 -6.63
N GLY A 83 6.20 18.17 -5.96
CA GLY A 83 4.86 17.83 -6.45
C GLY A 83 4.80 16.62 -7.38
N ALA A 84 5.92 15.93 -7.61
CA ALA A 84 5.95 14.66 -8.35
C ALA A 84 5.37 13.50 -7.51
N GLU A 85 5.09 12.37 -8.16
CA GLU A 85 4.66 11.16 -7.46
C GLU A 85 5.75 10.70 -6.47
N ALA A 86 5.37 10.46 -5.22
CA ALA A 86 6.29 9.95 -4.21
C ALA A 86 6.67 8.47 -4.44
N TYR A 87 7.44 7.94 -3.49
CA TYR A 87 7.66 6.51 -3.35
C TYR A 87 6.33 5.72 -3.25
N GLY A 88 6.39 4.42 -3.53
CA GLY A 88 5.20 3.57 -3.49
C GLY A 88 4.51 3.61 -2.12
N TYR A 89 3.21 3.34 -2.12
CA TYR A 89 2.36 3.42 -0.92
C TYR A 89 1.54 2.15 -0.74
N VAL A 90 0.90 2.01 0.43
CA VAL A 90 -0.07 0.95 0.68
C VAL A 90 -1.47 1.50 0.94
N GLU A 91 -2.48 0.70 0.61
CA GLU A 91 -3.89 0.97 0.90
C GLU A 91 -4.60 -0.29 1.36
N TRP A 92 -5.71 -0.13 2.09
CA TRP A 92 -6.54 -1.24 2.52
C TRP A 92 -7.30 -1.86 1.35
N MET A 93 -7.47 -3.18 1.36
CA MET A 93 -8.34 -3.84 0.39
C MET A 93 -9.80 -3.41 0.60
N PRO A 94 -10.63 -3.31 -0.47
CA PRO A 94 -12.00 -2.83 -0.36
C PRO A 94 -12.84 -3.55 0.68
N TYR A 95 -12.67 -4.88 0.79
CA TYR A 95 -13.37 -5.67 1.81
C TYR A 95 -12.98 -5.27 3.23
N GLN A 96 -11.68 -5.08 3.52
CA GLN A 96 -11.22 -4.69 4.85
C GLN A 96 -11.72 -3.30 5.23
N ALA A 97 -11.72 -2.37 4.26
CA ALA A 97 -12.28 -1.04 4.44
C ALA A 97 -13.79 -1.10 4.75
N ALA A 98 -14.55 -1.89 3.97
CA ALA A 98 -15.98 -2.07 4.19
C ALA A 98 -16.31 -2.73 5.53
N GLN A 99 -15.52 -3.73 5.96
CA GLN A 99 -15.70 -4.35 7.28
C GLN A 99 -15.43 -3.37 8.42
N ALA A 100 -14.38 -2.56 8.31
CA ALA A 100 -14.09 -1.55 9.33
C ALA A 100 -15.22 -0.50 9.43
N LYS A 101 -15.81 -0.07 8.31
CA LYS A 101 -16.97 0.84 8.30
C LYS A 101 -18.15 0.22 9.05
N LYS A 102 -18.49 -1.04 8.80
CA LYS A 102 -19.60 -1.75 9.47
C LYS A 102 -19.41 -1.81 10.99
N HIS A 103 -18.20 -2.15 11.44
CA HIS A 103 -17.89 -2.22 12.87
C HIS A 103 -17.93 -0.85 13.56
N ALA A 104 -17.51 0.22 12.87
CA ALA A 104 -17.60 1.58 13.41
C ALA A 104 -19.05 2.01 13.64
N THR A 105 -19.98 1.65 12.74
CA THR A 105 -21.42 2.00 12.86
C THR A 105 -22.16 1.18 13.91
N THR A 106 -21.65 0.00 14.30
CA THR A 106 -22.34 -0.88 15.27
C THR A 106 -21.92 -0.58 16.72
N ALA A 107 -20.92 0.27 16.92
CA ALA A 107 -20.40 0.65 18.23
C ALA A 107 -21.06 1.92 18.81
N GLU A 108 -22.10 2.45 18.14
CA GLU A 108 -22.97 3.56 18.58
C GLU A 108 -24.36 3.02 18.95
#